data_AF-A0A5C7NMD4-F1
#
_entry.id   AF-A0A5C7NMD4-F1
#
_cell.length_a   1.000
_cell.length_b   1.000
_cell.length_c   1.000
_cell.angle_alpha   90.00
_cell.angle_beta   90.00
_cell.angle_gamma   90.00
#
_symmetry.space_group_name_H-M   'P 1'
#
loop_
_entity.id
_entity.type
_entity.pdbx_description
1 polymer ?
#
loop_
_entity_poly.entity_id
_entity_poly.type
_entity_poly.pdbx_seq_one_letter_code
_entity_poly.pdbx_strand_id
1 'polypeptide(L)'
;MSTPGFKSVGGVGRIFRAMRYSAQGFQAAFLHEAAFRQELLLGLFLVPAAFWLGRSLQETCLLLASYVLVLLVELVNSAIEAVVDRFGPERHELAGRAKDLGSAAVMLAFLLLALAWGPVAWARLLG
;
A
#
# COMPACT_ATOMS: atom_id res chain seq x y z
N MET A 1 -23.75 36.10 -26.45
CA MET A 1 -23.74 35.19 -25.29
C MET A 1 -22.38 34.49 -25.29
N SER A 2 -21.44 34.96 -24.47
CA SER A 2 -20.09 34.41 -24.38
C SER A 2 -20.07 33.23 -23.41
N THR A 3 -19.62 32.07 -23.89
CA THR A 3 -19.39 30.86 -23.08
C THR A 3 -18.30 31.13 -22.03
N PRO A 4 -18.48 30.74 -20.76
CA PRO A 4 -17.43 30.90 -19.77
C PRO A 4 -16.33 29.86 -20.04
N GLY A 5 -15.13 30.36 -20.39
CA GLY A 5 -13.95 29.52 -20.56
C GLY A 5 -13.60 28.79 -19.27
N PHE A 6 -13.48 27.46 -19.35
CA PHE A 6 -12.89 26.64 -18.31
C PHE A 6 -11.46 27.15 -18.05
N LYS A 7 -11.26 27.91 -16.98
CA LYS A 7 -9.92 28.24 -16.49
C LYS A 7 -9.28 26.93 -16.06
N SER A 8 -8.35 26.42 -16.86
CA SER A 8 -7.53 25.29 -16.45
C SER A 8 -6.78 25.72 -15.19
N VAL A 9 -7.12 25.14 -14.05
CA VAL A 9 -6.34 25.33 -12.83
C VAL A 9 -4.93 24.84 -13.19
N GLY A 10 -3.96 25.76 -13.21
CA GLY A 10 -2.60 25.51 -13.71
C GLY A 10 -1.95 24.29 -13.06
N GLY A 11 -0.98 23.69 -13.75
CA GLY A 11 -0.40 22.38 -13.41
C GLY A 11 0.02 22.24 -11.94
N VAL A 12 0.58 23.29 -11.33
CA VAL A 12 0.98 23.32 -9.91
C VAL A 12 -0.21 23.15 -8.97
N GLY A 13 -1.34 23.82 -9.23
CA GLY A 13 -2.56 23.69 -8.43
C GLY A 13 -3.21 22.30 -8.51
N ARG A 14 -2.93 21.54 -9.57
CA ARG A 14 -3.36 20.13 -9.70
C ARG A 14 -2.48 19.20 -8.85
N ILE A 15 -1.17 19.43 -8.84
CA ILE A 15 -0.20 18.66 -8.03
C ILE A 15 -0.50 18.85 -6.54
N PHE A 16 -0.69 20.08 -6.07
CA PHE A 16 -1.07 20.34 -4.66
C PHE A 16 -2.38 19.64 -4.27
N ARG A 17 -3.36 19.63 -5.16
CA ARG A 17 -4.63 18.96 -4.91
C ARG A 17 -4.49 17.43 -4.85
N ALA A 18 -3.68 16.85 -5.74
CA ALA A 18 -3.35 15.43 -5.72
C ALA A 18 -2.64 15.03 -4.42
N MET A 19 -1.61 15.79 -4.01
CA MET A 19 -0.92 15.56 -2.72
C MET A 19 -1.88 15.62 -1.54
N ARG A 20 -2.81 16.58 -1.52
CA ARG A 20 -3.83 16.68 -0.47
C ARG A 20 -4.75 15.45 -0.45
N TYR A 21 -5.21 14.98 -1.60
CA TYR A 21 -6.05 13.79 -1.67
C TYR A 21 -5.29 12.53 -1.23
N SER A 22 -4.02 12.39 -1.62
CA SER A 22 -3.17 11.30 -1.12
C SER A 22 -3.02 11.35 0.40
N ALA A 23 -2.77 12.52 0.98
CA ALA A 23 -2.66 12.69 2.43
C ALA A 23 -3.96 12.32 3.16
N GLN A 24 -5.11 12.71 2.61
CA GLN A 24 -6.42 12.31 3.14
C GLN A 24 -6.64 10.79 3.07
N GLY A 25 -6.23 10.14 1.97
CA GLY A 25 -6.30 8.69 1.82
C GLY A 25 -5.44 7.96 2.87
N PHE A 26 -4.19 8.38 3.06
CA PHE A 26 -3.32 7.81 4.10
C PHE A 26 -3.86 8.03 5.51
N GLN A 27 -4.42 9.22 5.79
CA GLN A 27 -5.05 9.51 7.08
C GLN A 27 -6.26 8.60 7.32
N ALA A 28 -7.11 8.40 6.31
CA ALA A 28 -8.26 7.51 6.40
C ALA A 28 -7.82 6.06 6.67
N ALA A 29 -6.85 5.54 5.90
CA ALA A 29 -6.30 4.21 6.10
C ALA A 29 -5.72 4.04 7.52
N PHE A 30 -4.96 5.01 8.00
CA PHE A 30 -4.41 4.97 9.36
C PHE A 30 -5.49 4.93 10.45
N LEU A 31 -6.55 5.73 10.30
CA LEU A 31 -7.61 5.84 11.31
C LEU A 31 -8.55 4.62 11.29
N HIS A 32 -8.91 4.12 10.11
CA HIS A 32 -9.97 3.12 9.95
C HIS A 32 -9.44 1.69 9.81
N GLU A 33 -8.23 1.49 9.27
CA GLU A 33 -7.73 0.15 8.94
C GLU A 33 -6.70 -0.34 9.96
N ALA A 34 -7.11 -1.34 10.76
CA ALA A 34 -6.23 -1.93 11.77
C ALA A 34 -5.03 -2.65 11.15
N ALA A 35 -5.24 -3.37 10.05
CA ALA A 35 -4.19 -4.07 9.32
C ALA A 35 -3.13 -3.09 8.79
N PHE A 36 -3.56 -1.98 8.16
CA PHE A 36 -2.63 -0.93 7.72
C PHE A 36 -1.76 -0.36 8.87
N ARG A 37 -2.35 -0.15 10.07
CA ARG A 37 -1.55 0.27 11.24
C ARG A 37 -0.53 -0.78 11.68
N GLN A 38 -0.88 -2.06 11.63
CA GLN A 38 0.04 -3.16 11.95
C GLN A 38 1.20 -3.21 10.96
N GLU A 39 0.93 -2.99 9.68
CA GLU A 39 1.97 -2.95 8.64
C GLU A 39 2.90 -1.75 8.79
N LEU A 40 2.37 -0.57 9.15
CA LEU A 40 3.21 0.58 9.47
C LEU A 40 4.10 0.33 10.70
N LEU A 41 3.59 -0.36 11.72
CA LEU A 41 4.37 -0.77 12.87
C LEU A 41 5.46 -1.78 12.46
N LEU A 42 5.14 -2.72 11.58
CA LEU A 42 6.13 -3.63 10.99
C LEU A 42 7.21 -2.85 10.23
N GLY A 43 6.83 -1.80 9.49
CA GLY A 43 7.73 -0.87 8.82
C GLY A 43 8.74 -0.18 9.73
N LEU A 44 8.38 0.09 10.99
CA LEU A 44 9.31 0.66 11.96
C LEU A 44 10.54 -0.23 12.18
N PHE A 45 10.39 -1.55 12.00
CA PHE A 45 11.48 -2.53 12.09
C PHE A 45 12.07 -2.85 10.72
N LEU A 46 11.24 -3.04 9.69
CA LEU A 46 11.71 -3.39 8.35
C LEU A 46 12.50 -2.27 7.68
N VAL A 47 12.13 -1.00 7.85
CA VAL A 47 12.87 0.09 7.18
C VAL A 47 14.31 0.18 7.69
N PRO A 48 14.59 0.28 9.01
CA PRO A 48 15.97 0.24 9.52
C PRO A 48 16.68 -1.07 9.19
N ALA A 49 16.01 -2.22 9.30
CA ALA A 49 16.60 -3.51 8.99
C ALA A 49 16.99 -3.63 7.51
N ALA A 50 16.25 -3.02 6.58
CA ALA A 50 16.61 -3.02 5.16
C ALA A 50 17.96 -2.35 4.91
N PHE A 51 18.22 -1.21 5.57
CA PHE A 51 19.52 -0.52 5.48
C PHE A 51 20.65 -1.27 6.19
N TRP A 52 20.34 -2.03 7.25
CA TRP A 52 21.34 -2.80 7.97
C TRP A 52 21.69 -4.13 7.30
N LEU A 53 20.71 -4.79 6.68
CA LEU A 53 20.87 -6.08 6.01
C LEU A 53 21.45 -5.95 4.60
N GLY A 54 21.00 -4.95 3.82
CA GLY A 54 21.46 -4.74 2.45
C GLY A 54 22.94 -4.34 2.39
N ARG A 55 23.74 -5.05 1.60
CA ARG A 55 25.16 -4.76 1.33
C ARG A 55 25.34 -3.84 0.12
N SER A 56 24.33 -3.74 -0.73
CA SER A 56 24.31 -2.90 -1.92
C SER A 56 23.06 -2.04 -1.97
N LEU A 57 23.11 -0.96 -2.76
CA LEU A 57 21.95 -0.12 -3.01
C LEU A 57 20.79 -0.94 -3.63
N GLN A 58 21.12 -1.92 -4.48
CA GLN A 58 20.12 -2.78 -5.13
C GLN A 58 19.38 -3.65 -4.11
N GLU A 59 20.10 -4.26 -3.17
CA GLU A 59 19.49 -5.06 -2.10
C GLU A 59 18.60 -4.20 -1.20
N THR A 60 19.10 -3.05 -0.73
CA THR A 60 18.31 -2.14 0.10
C THR A 60 17.05 -1.66 -0.62
N CYS A 61 17.17 -1.28 -1.90
CA CYS A 61 16.01 -0.91 -2.72
C CYS A 61 15.01 -2.07 -2.88
N LEU A 62 15.48 -3.31 -3.07
CA LEU A 62 14.61 -4.49 -3.16
C LEU A 62 13.83 -4.75 -1.87
N LEU A 63 14.51 -4.65 -0.71
CA LEU A 63 13.88 -4.83 0.61
C LEU A 63 12.85 -3.74 0.90
N LEU A 64 13.16 -2.47 0.60
CA LEU A 64 12.23 -1.36 0.77
C LEU A 64 11.07 -1.44 -0.22
N ALA A 65 11.33 -1.77 -1.49
CA ALA A 65 10.29 -1.86 -2.52
C ALA A 65 9.28 -2.98 -2.23
N SER A 66 9.75 -4.14 -1.75
CA SER A 66 8.87 -5.24 -1.36
C SER A 66 8.00 -4.89 -0.15
N TYR A 67 8.53 -4.15 0.83
CA TYR A 67 7.73 -3.62 1.94
C TYR A 67 6.69 -2.57 1.48
N VAL A 68 7.10 -1.63 0.62
CA VAL A 68 6.16 -0.65 0.05
C VAL A 68 5.07 -1.34 -0.77
N LEU A 69 5.36 -2.44 -1.46
CA LEU A 69 4.35 -3.21 -2.17
C LEU A 69 3.28 -3.78 -1.23
N VAL A 70 3.65 -4.27 -0.04
CA VAL A 70 2.69 -4.73 0.98
C VAL A 70 1.71 -3.59 1.31
N LEU A 71 2.23 -2.41 1.68
CA LEU A 71 1.39 -1.24 1.98
C LEU A 71 0.48 -0.83 0.81
N LEU A 72 0.99 -0.90 -0.43
CA LEU A 72 0.21 -0.56 -1.61
C LEU A 72 -0.94 -1.54 -1.81
N VAL A 73 -0.68 -2.84 -1.68
CA VAL A 73 -1.70 -3.87 -1.85
C VAL A 73 -2.74 -3.80 -0.73
N GLU A 74 -2.32 -3.52 0.51
CA GLU A 74 -3.23 -3.33 1.65
C GLU A 74 -4.15 -2.12 1.47
N LEU A 75 -3.63 -0.99 0.98
CA LEU A 75 -4.44 0.18 0.64
C LEU A 75 -5.46 -0.11 -0.45
N VAL A 76 -5.08 -0.91 -1.46
CA VAL A 76 -6.00 -1.34 -2.52
C VAL A 76 -7.04 -2.30 -1.96
N ASN A 77 -6.66 -3.25 -1.11
CA ASN A 77 -7.58 -4.16 -0.43
C ASN A 77 -8.62 -3.38 0.40
N SER A 78 -8.16 -2.45 1.23
CA SER A 78 -9.01 -1.57 2.04
C SER A 78 -9.98 -0.76 1.17
N ALA A 79 -9.51 -0.24 0.03
CA ALA A 79 -10.36 0.49 -0.91
C ALA A 79 -11.45 -0.41 -1.54
N ILE A 80 -11.12 -1.66 -1.86
CA ILE A 80 -12.08 -2.65 -2.35
C ILE A 80 -13.10 -2.96 -1.26
N GLU A 81 -12.67 -3.21 -0.03
CA GLU A 81 -13.55 -3.47 1.11
C GLU A 81 -14.51 -2.31 1.35
N ALA A 82 -14.03 -1.06 1.37
CA ALA A 82 -14.86 0.12 1.52
C ALA A 82 -15.92 0.27 0.41
N VAL A 83 -15.58 -0.09 -0.83
CA VAL A 83 -16.53 -0.10 -1.95
C VAL A 83 -17.55 -1.22 -1.81
N VAL A 84 -17.11 -2.43 -1.45
CA VAL A 84 -17.98 -3.60 -1.27
C VAL A 84 -18.97 -3.37 -0.12
N ASP A 85 -18.51 -2.82 1.00
CA ASP A 85 -19.31 -2.59 2.20
C ASP A 85 -20.36 -1.50 2.01
N ARG A 86 -20.15 -0.57 1.06
CA ARG A 86 -21.13 0.46 0.71
C ARG A 86 -22.45 -0.10 0.15
N PHE A 87 -22.43 -1.24 -0.53
CA PHE A 87 -23.62 -1.76 -1.25
C PHE A 87 -24.48 -2.73 -0.43
N GLY A 88 -24.15 -2.97 0.84
CA GLY A 88 -24.95 -3.78 1.75
C GLY A 88 -24.84 -5.30 1.55
N PRO A 89 -25.39 -6.11 2.48
CA PRO A 89 -25.20 -7.56 2.54
C PRO A 89 -25.85 -8.36 1.39
N GLU A 90 -26.76 -7.76 0.62
CA GLU A 90 -27.57 -8.50 -0.38
C GLU A 90 -26.80 -9.09 -1.58
N ARG A 91 -25.49 -8.80 -1.72
CA ARG A 91 -24.62 -9.30 -2.80
C ARG A 91 -23.60 -10.37 -2.34
N HIS A 92 -23.98 -11.20 -1.36
CA HIS A 92 -23.07 -12.09 -0.62
C HIS A 92 -22.02 -12.82 -1.47
N GLU A 93 -22.35 -13.42 -2.61
CA GLU A 93 -21.35 -14.19 -3.38
C GLU A 93 -20.28 -13.34 -4.06
N LEU A 94 -20.66 -12.28 -4.78
CA LEU A 94 -19.70 -11.42 -5.48
C LEU A 94 -18.93 -10.52 -4.51
N ALA A 95 -19.60 -10.03 -3.47
CA ALA A 95 -18.98 -9.28 -2.39
C ALA A 95 -17.94 -10.12 -1.65
N GLY A 96 -18.28 -11.38 -1.32
CA GLY A 96 -17.35 -12.32 -0.70
C GLY A 96 -16.13 -12.57 -1.57
N ARG A 97 -16.33 -12.92 -2.85
CA ARG A 97 -15.23 -13.13 -3.80
C ARG A 97 -14.30 -11.93 -3.94
N ALA A 98 -14.83 -10.71 -3.93
CA ALA A 98 -14.01 -9.50 -4.02
C ALA A 98 -13.09 -9.35 -2.79
N LYS A 99 -13.60 -9.62 -1.58
CA LYS A 99 -12.81 -9.60 -0.34
C LYS A 99 -11.78 -10.72 -0.31
N ASP A 100 -12.16 -11.93 -0.73
CA ASP A 100 -11.25 -13.08 -0.78
C ASP A 100 -10.06 -12.82 -1.72
N LEU A 101 -10.32 -12.24 -2.90
CA LEU A 101 -9.28 -11.89 -3.86
C LEU A 101 -8.37 -10.76 -3.35
N GLY A 102 -8.94 -9.77 -2.67
CA GLY A 102 -8.16 -8.70 -2.03
C GLY A 102 -7.22 -9.24 -0.96
N SER A 103 -7.74 -10.07 -0.05
CA SER A 103 -6.95 -10.76 0.97
C SER A 103 -5.88 -11.69 0.37
N ALA A 104 -6.20 -12.40 -0.71
CA ALA A 104 -5.23 -13.23 -1.43
C ALA A 104 -4.09 -12.39 -2.04
N ALA A 105 -4.39 -11.20 -2.55
CA ALA A 105 -3.36 -10.28 -3.04
C ALA A 105 -2.42 -9.82 -1.92
N VAL A 106 -2.96 -9.47 -0.75
CA VAL A 106 -2.16 -9.11 0.45
C VAL A 106 -1.25 -10.27 0.85
N MET A 107 -1.77 -11.50 0.89
CA MET A 107 -0.97 -12.70 1.18
C MET A 107 0.19 -12.88 0.18
N LEU A 108 -0.06 -12.68 -1.12
CA LEU A 108 1.00 -12.75 -2.14
C LEU A 108 2.05 -11.66 -1.97
N ALA A 109 1.66 -10.45 -1.55
CA ALA A 109 2.60 -9.37 -1.24
C ALA A 109 3.51 -9.75 -0.06
N PHE A 110 2.96 -10.35 1.00
CA PHE A 110 3.76 -10.88 2.13
C PHE A 110 4.68 -12.03 1.71
N LEU A 111 4.24 -12.91 0.81
CA LEU A 111 5.11 -13.96 0.26
C LEU A 111 6.29 -13.36 -0.50
N LEU A 112 6.04 -12.35 -1.34
CA LEU A 112 7.12 -11.64 -2.04
C LEU A 112 8.06 -10.95 -1.07
N LEU A 113 7.53 -10.32 -0.02
CA LEU A 113 8.33 -9.74 1.06
C LEU A 113 9.26 -10.80 1.67
N ALA A 114 8.72 -11.96 2.06
CA ALA A 114 9.52 -13.05 2.60
C ALA A 114 10.60 -13.56 1.62
N LEU A 115 10.27 -13.66 0.33
CA LEU A 115 11.21 -14.10 -0.71
C LEU A 115 12.32 -13.07 -1.00
N ALA A 116 12.03 -11.78 -0.86
CA ALA A 116 13.05 -10.73 -0.97
C ALA A 116 13.95 -10.69 0.26
N TRP A 117 13.37 -10.82 1.45
CA TRP A 117 14.07 -10.69 2.72
C TRP A 117 14.86 -11.92 3.12
N GLY A 118 14.31 -13.12 2.91
CA GLY A 118 14.90 -14.39 3.34
C GLY A 118 16.33 -14.60 2.85
N PRO A 119 16.61 -14.54 1.53
CA PRO A 119 17.95 -14.71 1.00
C PRO A 119 18.95 -13.65 1.48
N VAL A 120 18.53 -12.38 1.55
CA VAL A 120 19.40 -11.28 2.00
C VAL A 120 19.73 -11.42 3.49
N ALA A 121 18.74 -11.73 4.32
CA ALA A 121 18.93 -11.98 5.75
C ALA A 121 19.80 -13.22 6.00
N TRP A 122 19.55 -14.32 5.28
CA TRP A 122 20.36 -15.54 5.35
C TRP A 122 21.82 -15.24 5.03
N ALA A 123 22.06 -14.56 3.90
CA ALA A 123 23.41 -14.18 3.49
C ALA A 123 24.07 -13.22 4.48
N ARG A 124 23.32 -12.39 5.21
CA ARG A 124 23.90 -11.43 6.18
C ARG A 124 24.25 -12.06 7.53
N LEU A 125 23.46 -13.04 7.97
CA LEU A 125 23.52 -13.59 9.32
C LEU A 125 24.24 -14.94 9.41
N LEU A 126 24.20 -15.74 8.35
CA LEU A 126 24.64 -17.15 8.36
C LEU A 126 25.66 -17.48 7.25
N GLY A 127 25.93 -16.54 6.35
CA GLY A 127 26.96 -16.62 5.32
C GLY A 127 27.90 -15.41 5.36
#